data_AF-A0A177CJM4-F1
#
_entry.id   AF-A0A177CJM4-F1
#
_cell.length_a   1.000
_cell.length_b   1.000
_cell.length_c   1.000
_cell.angle_alpha   90.00
_cell.angle_beta   90.00
_cell.angle_gamma   90.00
#
_symmetry.space_group_name_H-M   'P 1'
#
loop_
_entity.id
_entity.type
_entity.pdbx_description
1 polymer ?
#
loop_
_entity_poly.entity_id
_entity_poly.type
_entity_poly.pdbx_seq_one_letter_code
_entity_poly.pdbx_strand_id
1 'polypeptide(L)'
;NITVAFFNDSDSTSCDSADTSKALVLTTRTIPASFVCFNVSDLFTQSNTTGFSNGSTPYSHPEQLELPNRVDWLISNLDNYDSNANYSRVWYEQNGPTGKVEEGVNGQWVFYIYAFEDCKQVGGDAFDQNKNPWFENSCQTKDGGQCRTVPNTIKSFGLNKADEYNKGHGGCATWAYMGDAKRL
;
A
#
# COMPACT_ATOMS: atom_id res chain seq x y z
N ASN A 1 -0.71 -12.35 4.80
CA ASN A 1 0.29 -11.25 4.76
C ASN A 1 -0.04 -10.36 3.59
N ILE A 2 0.51 -9.14 3.61
CA ILE A 2 0.62 -8.33 2.41
C ILE A 2 2.10 -8.12 2.09
N THR A 3 2.44 -8.26 0.82
CA THR A 3 3.75 -7.90 0.28
C THR A 3 3.56 -6.87 -0.83
N VAL A 4 4.37 -5.83 -0.82
CA VAL A 4 4.32 -4.72 -1.78
C VAL A 4 5.73 -4.49 -2.30
N ALA A 5 5.86 -4.32 -3.61
CA ALA A 5 7.11 -4.11 -4.31
C ALA A 5 7.01 -2.91 -5.26
N PHE A 6 7.89 -1.93 -5.11
CA PHE A 6 7.96 -0.72 -5.93
C PHE A 6 9.12 -0.83 -6.92
N PHE A 7 8.84 -0.70 -8.21
CA PHE A 7 9.82 -0.89 -9.28
C PHE A 7 10.28 0.45 -9.83
N ASN A 8 11.59 0.59 -9.99
CA ASN A 8 12.18 1.71 -10.72
C ASN A 8 11.83 1.57 -12.21
N ASP A 9 11.28 2.61 -12.82
CA ASP A 9 10.89 2.59 -14.24
C ASP A 9 12.06 2.50 -15.21
N SER A 10 13.27 2.82 -14.77
CA SER A 10 14.48 2.64 -15.58
C SER A 10 14.93 1.17 -15.67
N ASP A 11 14.46 0.30 -14.79
CA ASP A 11 14.73 -1.13 -14.85
C ASP A 11 13.84 -1.85 -15.85
N SER A 12 14.45 -2.70 -16.67
CA SER A 12 13.77 -3.54 -17.66
C SER A 12 12.94 -4.68 -17.04
N THR A 13 13.03 -4.90 -15.72
CA THR A 13 12.25 -5.93 -15.03
C THR A 13 10.77 -5.59 -15.09
N SER A 14 9.96 -6.53 -15.59
CA SER A 14 8.50 -6.40 -15.55
C SER A 14 7.98 -6.73 -14.15
N CYS A 15 7.13 -5.86 -13.62
CA CYS A 15 6.40 -6.08 -12.37
C CYS A 15 5.39 -7.24 -12.46
N ASP A 16 5.07 -7.74 -13.66
CA ASP A 16 4.17 -8.89 -13.86
C ASP A 16 4.82 -10.25 -13.56
N SER A 17 6.15 -10.29 -13.42
CA SER A 17 6.92 -11.54 -13.31
C SER A 17 6.98 -12.12 -11.89
N ALA A 18 6.41 -11.44 -10.90
CA ALA A 18 6.62 -11.67 -9.45
C ALA A 18 8.11 -11.62 -9.01
N ASP A 19 9.04 -11.39 -9.93
CA ASP A 19 10.44 -11.15 -9.62
C ASP A 19 10.59 -9.75 -9.02
N THR A 20 10.78 -9.72 -7.70
CA THR A 20 10.93 -8.50 -6.91
C THR A 20 12.39 -8.20 -6.58
N SER A 21 13.37 -8.93 -7.16
CA SER A 21 14.81 -8.79 -6.85
C SER A 21 15.36 -7.39 -7.08
N LYS A 22 14.78 -6.64 -8.03
CA LYS A 22 15.13 -5.26 -8.34
C LYS A 22 14.19 -4.21 -7.74
N ALA A 23 13.10 -4.64 -7.11
CA ALA A 23 12.12 -3.76 -6.53
C ALA A 23 12.44 -3.45 -5.06
N LEU A 24 11.93 -2.34 -4.56
CA LEU A 24 11.89 -2.02 -3.13
C LEU A 24 10.73 -2.78 -2.51
N VAL A 25 10.99 -3.70 -1.58
CA VAL A 25 9.96 -4.61 -1.08
C VAL A 25 9.68 -4.38 0.39
N LEU A 26 8.41 -4.28 0.76
CA LEU A 26 7.91 -4.41 2.13
C LEU A 26 7.00 -5.63 2.24
N THR A 27 7.17 -6.41 3.31
CA THR A 27 6.23 -7.47 3.72
C THR A 27 5.80 -7.25 5.15
N THR A 28 4.52 -7.47 5.43
CA THR A 28 4.00 -7.50 6.80
C THR A 28 2.91 -8.56 6.99
N ARG A 29 2.83 -9.07 8.23
CA ARG A 29 1.76 -9.95 8.73
C ARG A 29 0.89 -9.27 9.77
N THR A 30 1.31 -8.11 10.28
CA THR A 30 0.58 -7.39 11.33
C THR A 30 -0.53 -6.57 10.68
N ILE A 31 -1.74 -6.68 11.25
CA ILE A 31 -2.89 -5.88 10.84
C ILE A 31 -2.99 -4.76 11.88
N PRO A 32 -2.84 -3.48 11.48
CA PRO A 32 -2.97 -2.39 12.42
C PRO A 32 -4.44 -2.18 12.80
N ALA A 33 -4.69 -1.56 13.95
CA ALA A 33 -6.04 -1.22 14.36
C ALA A 33 -6.59 0.03 13.65
N SER A 34 -5.70 0.86 13.11
CA SER A 34 -6.00 2.07 12.36
C SER A 34 -4.97 2.28 11.25
N PHE A 35 -5.16 3.34 10.46
CA PHE A 35 -4.31 3.67 9.33
C PHE A 35 -2.85 3.91 9.73
N VAL A 36 -1.92 3.25 9.02
CA VAL A 36 -0.46 3.47 9.10
C VAL A 36 0.03 4.02 7.77
N CYS A 37 0.74 5.14 7.80
CA CYS A 37 1.34 5.75 6.61
C CYS A 37 2.85 5.47 6.53
N PHE A 38 3.35 5.29 5.31
CA PHE A 38 4.76 5.11 5.00
C PHE A 38 5.17 6.02 3.86
N ASN A 39 6.17 6.86 4.08
CA ASN A 39 6.92 7.49 2.98
C ASN A 39 7.90 6.48 2.41
N VAL A 40 7.95 6.35 1.09
CA VAL A 40 8.86 5.42 0.40
C VAL A 40 10.31 5.80 0.69
N SER A 41 10.62 7.11 0.66
CA SER A 41 11.95 7.63 0.98
C SER A 41 12.41 7.25 2.39
N ASP A 42 11.56 7.46 3.40
CA ASP A 42 11.93 7.26 4.79
C ASP A 42 12.13 5.77 5.09
N LEU A 43 11.27 4.93 4.50
CA LEU A 43 11.30 3.49 4.71
C LEU A 43 12.48 2.81 4.01
N PHE A 44 12.89 3.26 2.82
CA PHE A 44 13.94 2.59 2.02
C PHE A 44 15.32 3.26 2.07
N THR A 45 15.47 4.36 2.81
CA THR A 45 16.79 4.96 3.10
C THR A 45 17.37 4.58 4.46
N GLN A 46 16.58 3.91 5.31
CA GLN A 46 17.05 3.45 6.61
C GLN A 46 18.01 2.25 6.51
N SER A 47 18.77 2.00 7.57
CA SER A 47 19.72 0.88 7.64
C SER A 47 19.11 -0.44 8.12
N ASN A 48 17.92 -0.41 8.74
CA ASN A 48 17.29 -1.59 9.31
C ASN A 48 16.36 -2.25 8.29
N THR A 49 16.48 -3.57 8.13
CA THR A 49 15.56 -4.36 7.29
C THR A 49 14.31 -4.80 8.03
N THR A 50 14.21 -4.57 9.34
CA THR A 50 13.03 -4.87 10.14
C THR A 50 12.72 -3.74 11.10
N GLY A 51 11.45 -3.52 11.39
CA GLY A 51 11.02 -2.51 12.35
C GLY A 51 9.50 -2.47 12.49
N PHE A 52 9.00 -1.37 13.05
CA PHE A 52 7.57 -1.14 13.16
C PHE A 52 7.23 0.33 12.91
N SER A 53 6.02 0.57 12.43
CA SER A 53 5.43 1.90 12.29
C SER A 53 4.10 1.94 13.04
N ASN A 54 3.92 2.94 13.89
CA ASN A 54 2.69 3.10 14.66
C ASN A 54 1.56 3.61 13.77
N GLY A 55 0.35 3.14 14.02
CA GLY A 55 -0.84 3.68 13.38
C GLY A 55 -1.30 4.99 14.01
N SER A 56 -2.09 5.71 13.23
CA SER A 56 -2.78 6.92 13.67
C SER A 56 -3.77 6.61 14.79
N THR A 57 -3.87 7.49 15.78
CA THR A 57 -4.90 7.42 16.82
C THR A 57 -6.14 8.15 16.32
N PRO A 58 -7.30 7.47 16.19
CA PRO A 58 -8.54 8.13 15.79
C PRO A 58 -8.93 9.20 16.82
N TYR A 59 -9.37 10.37 16.35
CA TYR A 59 -9.78 11.47 17.24
C TYR A 59 -11.10 11.17 17.97
N SER A 60 -12.02 10.48 17.30
CA SER A 60 -13.40 10.33 17.77
C SER A 60 -13.55 9.35 18.93
N HIS A 61 -12.69 8.33 19.04
CA HIS A 61 -12.77 7.29 20.08
C HIS A 61 -11.39 6.65 20.36
N PRO A 62 -10.39 7.40 20.84
CA PRO A 62 -9.04 6.89 21.07
C PRO A 62 -9.00 5.71 22.06
N GLU A 63 -9.95 5.63 22.99
CA GLU A 63 -10.08 4.59 24.00
C GLU A 63 -10.55 3.22 23.46
N GLN A 64 -11.11 3.18 22.26
CA GLN A 64 -11.63 1.97 21.62
C GLN A 64 -10.61 1.34 20.65
N LEU A 65 -9.42 1.93 20.54
CA LEU A 65 -8.38 1.49 19.62
C LEU A 65 -7.79 0.14 20.09
N GLU A 66 -7.95 -0.91 19.27
CA GLU A 66 -7.31 -2.20 19.52
C GLU A 66 -5.77 -2.02 19.56
N LEU A 67 -5.11 -2.62 20.55
CA LEU A 67 -3.66 -2.59 20.68
C LEU A 67 -3.05 -3.98 20.43
N PRO A 68 -1.89 -4.06 19.75
CA PRO A 68 -1.06 -2.94 19.31
C PRO A 68 -1.52 -2.32 17.96
N ASN A 69 -1.66 -0.99 17.91
CA ASN A 69 -1.92 -0.27 16.67
C ASN A 69 -0.59 0.04 15.95
N ARG A 70 -0.04 -0.96 15.24
CA ARG A 70 1.20 -0.81 14.47
C ARG A 70 1.28 -1.81 13.33
N VAL A 71 2.19 -1.56 12.40
CA VAL A 71 2.63 -2.52 11.39
C VAL A 71 4.07 -2.89 11.67
N ASP A 72 4.32 -4.16 11.98
CA ASP A 72 5.66 -4.73 12.03
C ASP A 72 6.06 -5.12 10.61
N TRP A 73 7.14 -4.56 10.09
CA TRP A 73 7.53 -4.71 8.69
C TRP A 73 8.91 -5.36 8.54
N LEU A 74 9.05 -6.08 7.43
CA LEU A 74 10.30 -6.57 6.87
C LEU A 74 10.48 -5.92 5.51
N ILE A 75 11.61 -5.26 5.28
CA ILE A 75 11.98 -4.68 3.99
C ILE A 75 13.22 -5.35 3.41
N SER A 76 13.35 -5.30 2.09
CA SER A 76 14.52 -5.82 1.38
C SER A 76 14.87 -4.94 0.18
N ASN A 77 16.06 -5.21 -0.39
CA ASN A 77 16.57 -4.53 -1.58
C ASN A 77 16.78 -3.01 -1.41
N LEU A 78 17.26 -2.61 -0.23
CA LEU A 78 17.54 -1.20 0.08
C LEU A 78 18.54 -0.56 -0.88
N ASP A 79 19.52 -1.33 -1.36
CA ASP A 79 20.54 -0.88 -2.31
C ASP A 79 19.96 -0.48 -3.69
N ASN A 80 18.72 -0.88 -3.99
CA ASN A 80 18.03 -0.49 -5.23
C ASN A 80 17.35 0.89 -5.11
N TYR A 81 17.34 1.51 -3.92
CA TYR A 81 16.72 2.81 -3.75
C TYR A 81 17.57 3.92 -4.37
N ASP A 82 17.06 4.50 -5.45
CA ASP A 82 17.49 5.76 -6.05
C ASP A 82 16.43 6.85 -5.78
N SER A 83 16.83 7.96 -5.17
CA SER A 83 15.96 9.09 -4.86
C SER A 83 15.52 9.89 -6.09
N ASN A 84 16.21 9.73 -7.23
CA ASN A 84 15.87 10.39 -8.50
C ASN A 84 15.05 9.48 -9.43
N ALA A 85 14.81 8.23 -9.03
CA ALA A 85 14.05 7.28 -9.83
C ALA A 85 12.55 7.54 -9.78
N ASN A 86 11.87 7.07 -10.83
CA ASN A 86 10.41 7.03 -10.88
C ASN A 86 9.93 5.64 -10.46
N TYR A 87 9.19 5.55 -9.36
CA TYR A 87 8.58 4.32 -8.87
C TYR A 87 7.07 4.34 -9.17
N SER A 88 6.71 4.30 -10.45
CA SER A 88 5.30 4.35 -10.87
C SER A 88 4.66 2.96 -10.98
N ARG A 89 5.48 1.91 -11.01
CA ARG A 89 5.05 0.52 -11.12
C ARG A 89 5.10 -0.15 -9.76
N VAL A 90 4.00 -0.78 -9.39
CA VAL A 90 3.84 -1.49 -8.12
C VAL A 90 3.33 -2.90 -8.36
N TRP A 91 3.96 -3.87 -7.73
CA TRP A 91 3.40 -5.20 -7.56
C TRP A 91 2.98 -5.37 -6.12
N TYR A 92 1.86 -6.04 -5.87
CA TYR A 92 1.46 -6.41 -4.54
C TYR A 92 0.73 -7.73 -4.52
N GLU A 93 0.88 -8.45 -3.42
CA GLU A 93 0.20 -9.69 -3.13
C GLU A 93 -0.45 -9.60 -1.76
N GLN A 94 -1.75 -9.87 -1.72
CA GLN A 94 -2.55 -9.93 -0.52
C GLN A 94 -3.37 -11.23 -0.52
N ASN A 95 -3.06 -12.10 0.43
CA ASN A 95 -3.72 -13.39 0.58
C ASN A 95 -4.67 -13.40 1.79
N GLY A 96 -5.68 -14.27 1.74
CA GLY A 96 -6.62 -14.47 2.85
C GLY A 96 -5.99 -15.09 4.11
N PRO A 97 -6.71 -15.08 5.24
CA PRO A 97 -6.21 -15.59 6.53
C PRO A 97 -5.84 -17.07 6.53
N THR A 98 -6.48 -17.87 5.67
CA THR A 98 -6.27 -19.31 5.56
C THR A 98 -5.17 -19.69 4.58
N GLY A 99 -4.54 -18.69 3.92
CA GLY A 99 -3.58 -18.92 2.83
C GLY A 99 -4.22 -19.42 1.53
N LYS A 100 -5.54 -19.64 1.51
CA LYS A 100 -6.27 -19.90 0.27
C LYS A 100 -6.40 -18.59 -0.50
N VAL A 101 -5.88 -18.58 -1.73
CA VAL A 101 -5.97 -17.44 -2.63
C VAL A 101 -7.32 -17.50 -3.36
N GLU A 102 -8.15 -16.49 -3.13
CA GLU A 102 -9.43 -16.32 -3.84
C GLU A 102 -9.52 -14.88 -4.34
N GLU A 103 -9.13 -14.66 -5.61
CA GLU A 103 -9.14 -13.31 -6.20
C GLU A 103 -10.50 -12.62 -6.05
N GLY A 104 -10.48 -11.36 -5.64
CA GLY A 104 -11.68 -10.52 -5.58
C GLY A 104 -12.58 -10.74 -4.37
N VAL A 105 -12.19 -11.59 -3.41
CA VAL A 105 -12.87 -11.68 -2.11
C VAL A 105 -12.17 -10.78 -1.07
N ASN A 106 -12.81 -10.56 0.07
CA ASN A 106 -12.27 -9.71 1.14
C ASN A 106 -10.84 -10.11 1.55
N GLY A 107 -9.91 -9.16 1.44
CA GLY A 107 -8.58 -9.21 2.02
C GLY A 107 -8.56 -8.81 3.49
N GLN A 108 -7.38 -8.79 4.10
CA GLN A 108 -7.21 -8.40 5.52
C GLN A 108 -6.70 -6.96 5.68
N TRP A 109 -6.00 -6.44 4.68
CA TRP A 109 -5.47 -5.07 4.59
C TRP A 109 -6.22 -4.27 3.54
N VAL A 110 -6.40 -2.98 3.81
CA VAL A 110 -6.57 -1.98 2.75
C VAL A 110 -5.20 -1.41 2.45
N PHE A 111 -4.78 -1.52 1.19
CA PHE A 111 -3.53 -0.98 0.68
C PHE A 111 -3.82 0.28 -0.12
N TYR A 112 -3.23 1.40 0.31
CA TYR A 112 -3.40 2.71 -0.31
C TYR A 112 -2.11 3.17 -0.97
N ILE A 113 -2.21 3.91 -2.08
CA ILE A 113 -1.07 4.45 -2.82
C ILE A 113 -1.30 5.92 -3.10
N TYR A 114 -0.30 6.75 -2.85
CA TYR A 114 -0.39 8.21 -2.99
C TYR A 114 0.77 8.78 -3.81
N ALA A 115 0.43 9.79 -4.61
CA ALA A 115 1.38 10.59 -5.38
C ALA A 115 2.13 11.64 -4.53
N PHE A 116 1.75 11.80 -3.26
CA PHE A 116 2.36 12.76 -2.32
C PHE A 116 2.89 12.05 -1.08
N GLU A 117 3.81 12.70 -0.37
CA GLU A 117 4.28 12.26 0.94
C GLU A 117 3.18 12.36 2.00
N ASP A 118 3.37 11.67 3.11
CA ASP A 118 2.50 11.63 4.29
C ASP A 118 1.07 11.16 3.99
N CYS A 119 0.91 10.32 2.97
CA CYS A 119 -0.38 9.78 2.54
C CYS A 119 -1.43 10.87 2.23
N LYS A 120 -0.96 12.04 1.77
CA LYS A 120 -1.84 13.14 1.37
C LYS A 120 -2.61 12.75 0.12
N GLN A 121 -3.93 12.85 0.20
CA GLN A 121 -4.83 12.69 -0.95
C GLN A 121 -4.81 13.92 -1.88
N VAL A 122 -4.45 15.09 -1.35
CA VAL A 122 -4.45 16.38 -2.05
C VAL A 122 -3.12 17.09 -1.77
N GLY A 123 -2.40 17.47 -2.82
CA GLY A 123 -1.09 18.13 -2.75
C GLY A 123 -1.13 19.66 -2.69
N GLY A 124 -2.19 20.25 -2.10
CA GLY A 124 -2.41 21.69 -2.11
C GLY A 124 -2.72 22.25 -3.51
N ASP A 125 -2.29 23.49 -3.79
CA ASP A 125 -2.63 24.23 -5.02
C ASP A 125 -2.15 23.56 -6.33
N ALA A 126 -1.16 22.66 -6.24
CA ALA A 126 -0.64 21.88 -7.38
C ALA A 126 -1.44 20.58 -7.64
N PHE A 127 -2.52 20.33 -6.89
CA PHE A 127 -3.32 19.13 -7.03
C PHE A 127 -4.16 19.15 -8.31
N ASP A 128 -3.81 18.26 -9.23
CA ASP A 128 -4.65 17.85 -10.35
C ASP A 128 -4.96 16.37 -10.15
N GLN A 129 -6.23 16.06 -9.90
CA GLN A 129 -6.70 14.71 -9.59
C GLN A 129 -6.31 13.71 -10.71
N ASN A 130 -6.32 14.15 -11.96
CA ASN A 130 -6.00 13.26 -13.09
C ASN A 130 -4.50 12.99 -13.20
N LYS A 131 -3.66 13.89 -12.66
CA LYS A 131 -2.20 13.73 -12.64
C LYS A 131 -1.73 13.04 -11.37
N ASN A 132 -2.34 13.34 -10.23
CA ASN A 132 -1.90 12.88 -8.93
C ASN A 132 -3.01 12.10 -8.20
N PRO A 133 -3.55 11.02 -8.81
CA PRO A 133 -4.56 10.21 -8.15
C PRO A 133 -3.97 9.41 -7.00
N TRP A 134 -4.87 8.97 -6.13
CA TRP A 134 -4.57 7.93 -5.15
C TRP A 134 -5.45 6.70 -5.45
N PHE A 135 -4.92 5.52 -5.11
CA PHE A 135 -5.56 4.24 -5.39
C PHE A 135 -5.67 3.42 -4.11
N GLU A 136 -6.63 2.50 -4.08
CA GLU A 136 -6.77 1.56 -2.97
C GLU A 136 -7.16 0.15 -3.43
N ASN A 137 -6.71 -0.86 -2.68
CA ASN A 137 -7.15 -2.24 -2.85
C ASN A 137 -7.36 -2.89 -1.47
N SER A 138 -8.52 -3.51 -1.27
CA SER A 138 -8.84 -4.29 -0.06
C SER A 138 -9.25 -5.73 -0.36
N CYS A 139 -9.23 -6.15 -1.62
CA CYS A 139 -9.48 -7.52 -2.05
C CYS A 139 -8.20 -8.36 -2.01
N GLN A 140 -8.38 -9.68 -1.94
CA GLN A 140 -7.32 -10.62 -2.21
C GLN A 140 -6.90 -10.52 -3.69
N THR A 141 -5.60 -10.57 -3.93
CA THR A 141 -5.04 -10.61 -5.28
C THR A 141 -5.18 -12.01 -5.87
N LYS A 142 -4.98 -12.13 -7.20
CA LYS A 142 -4.73 -13.43 -7.82
C LYS A 142 -3.46 -14.08 -7.27
N ASP A 143 -3.31 -15.37 -7.53
CA ASP A 143 -2.09 -16.12 -7.20
C ASP A 143 -0.89 -15.49 -7.90
N GLY A 144 0.21 -15.31 -7.15
CA GLY A 144 1.39 -14.58 -7.61
C GLY A 144 1.24 -13.04 -7.66
N GLY A 145 0.19 -12.49 -7.06
CA GLY A 145 -0.02 -11.04 -6.92
C GLY A 145 -0.47 -10.33 -8.19
N GLN A 146 -0.50 -9.00 -8.15
CA GLN A 146 -0.93 -8.15 -9.27
C GLN A 146 0.04 -6.97 -9.46
N CYS A 147 0.39 -6.68 -10.71
CA CYS A 147 1.04 -5.41 -11.05
C CYS A 147 0.03 -4.34 -11.44
N ARG A 148 0.34 -3.10 -11.06
CA ARG A 148 -0.34 -1.88 -11.49
C ARG A 148 0.67 -0.77 -11.78
N THR A 149 0.23 0.20 -12.56
CA THR A 149 0.99 1.41 -12.88
C THR A 149 0.16 2.63 -12.53
N VAL A 150 0.79 3.61 -11.91
CA VAL A 150 0.18 4.91 -11.57
C VAL A 150 0.80 6.03 -12.42
N PRO A 151 0.15 7.21 -12.55
CA PRO A 151 0.65 8.25 -13.44
C PRO A 151 1.97 8.90 -13.02
N ASN A 152 2.26 8.94 -11.72
CA ASN A 152 3.44 9.59 -11.15
C ASN A 152 4.11 8.69 -10.10
N THR A 153 5.37 8.99 -9.77
CA THR A 153 6.12 8.24 -8.76
C THR A 153 5.33 8.12 -7.46
N ILE A 154 5.30 6.91 -6.90
CA ILE A 154 4.66 6.66 -5.61
C ILE A 154 5.53 7.26 -4.53
N LYS A 155 4.99 8.24 -3.80
CA LYS A 155 5.71 8.93 -2.73
C LYS A 155 5.43 8.34 -1.36
N SER A 156 4.19 7.90 -1.14
CA SER A 156 3.80 7.22 0.09
C SER A 156 2.73 6.17 -0.17
N PHE A 157 2.59 5.27 0.78
CA PHE A 157 1.55 4.25 0.78
C PHE A 157 1.01 4.03 2.20
N GLY A 158 -0.19 3.50 2.28
CA GLY A 158 -0.89 3.28 3.54
C GLY A 158 -1.34 1.84 3.70
N LEU A 159 -1.39 1.38 4.95
CA LEU A 159 -2.00 0.12 5.34
C LEU A 159 -3.07 0.36 6.41
N ASN A 160 -4.23 -0.27 6.26
CA ASN A 160 -5.31 -0.25 7.25
C ASN A 160 -5.95 -1.63 7.37
N LYS A 161 -6.77 -1.86 8.40
CA LYS A 161 -7.61 -3.06 8.55
C LYS A 161 -8.76 -3.01 7.55
N ALA A 162 -8.99 -4.12 6.83
CA ALA A 162 -10.01 -4.16 5.77
C ALA A 162 -11.43 -4.49 6.26
N ASP A 163 -11.62 -4.97 7.50
CA ASP A 163 -12.92 -5.50 7.92
C ASP A 163 -14.04 -4.46 7.96
N GLU A 164 -13.81 -3.31 8.61
CA GLU A 164 -14.76 -2.21 8.69
C GLU A 164 -14.88 -1.47 7.35
N TYR A 165 -13.76 -1.26 6.67
CA TYR A 165 -13.74 -0.67 5.34
C TYR A 165 -14.60 -1.48 4.36
N ASN A 166 -14.39 -2.79 4.26
CA ASN A 166 -15.15 -3.65 3.33
C ASN A 166 -16.65 -3.69 3.69
N LYS A 167 -16.99 -3.69 4.98
CA LYS A 167 -18.40 -3.61 5.43
C LYS A 167 -19.05 -2.29 5.03
N GLY A 168 -18.34 -1.17 5.22
CA GLY A 168 -18.82 0.17 4.87
C GLY A 168 -19.00 0.38 3.36
N HIS A 169 -18.23 -0.33 2.54
CA HIS A 169 -18.22 -0.20 1.08
C HIS A 169 -19.04 -1.27 0.33
N GLY A 170 -19.74 -2.16 1.07
CA GLY A 170 -20.57 -3.22 0.46
C GLY A 170 -19.78 -4.38 -0.14
N GLY A 171 -18.51 -4.51 0.21
CA GLY A 171 -17.56 -5.48 -0.35
C GLY A 171 -16.15 -4.89 -0.36
N CYS A 172 -15.19 -5.69 -0.82
CA CYS A 172 -13.83 -5.20 -1.04
C CYS A 172 -13.70 -4.40 -2.33
N ALA A 173 -12.71 -3.50 -2.37
CA ALA A 173 -12.37 -2.69 -3.51
C ALA A 173 -11.17 -3.28 -4.25
N THR A 174 -11.27 -3.42 -5.58
CA THR A 174 -10.15 -3.83 -6.44
C THR A 174 -9.63 -2.63 -7.20
N TRP A 175 -8.45 -2.13 -6.82
CA TRP A 175 -7.79 -1.00 -7.49
C TRP A 175 -8.73 0.21 -7.70
N ALA A 176 -9.45 0.58 -6.64
CA ALA A 176 -10.38 1.70 -6.69
C ALA A 176 -9.62 3.02 -6.85
N TYR A 177 -10.13 3.87 -7.72
CA TYR A 177 -9.60 5.20 -7.99
C TYR A 177 -10.29 6.19 -7.04
N MET A 178 -9.52 6.88 -6.21
CA MET A 178 -10.04 7.92 -5.31
C MET A 178 -11.24 7.55 -4.44
N GLY A 179 -11.27 6.33 -3.89
CA GLY A 179 -12.33 5.93 -2.96
C GLY A 179 -13.60 5.39 -3.64
N ASP A 180 -13.54 5.15 -4.95
CA ASP A 180 -14.64 5.09 -5.90
C ASP A 180 -16.03 4.71 -5.34
N ALA A 181 -16.77 5.73 -4.90
CA ALA A 181 -18.22 5.76 -4.92
C ALA A 181 -18.63 6.28 -6.30
N LYS A 182 -19.45 5.52 -7.03
CA LYS A 182 -20.01 5.96 -8.32
C LYS A 182 -20.55 7.39 -8.17
N ARG A 183 -20.01 8.35 -8.90
CA ARG A 183 -20.74 9.59 -9.19
C ARG A 183 -22.03 9.17 -9.92
N LEU A 184 -23.16 9.21 -9.20
CA LEU A 184 -24.49 9.26 -9.80
C LEU A 184 -24.66 10.57 -10.57
#